data_AF-A0A4U9TZ03-F1
#
_entry.id   AF-A0A4U9TZ03-F1
#
_cell.length_a   1.000
_cell.length_b   1.000
_cell.length_c   1.000
_cell.angle_alpha   90.00
_cell.angle_beta   90.00
_cell.angle_gamma   90.00
#
_symmetry.space_group_name_H-M   'P 1'
#
loop_
_entity.id
_entity.type
_entity.pdbx_description
1 polymer ?
#
loop_
_entity_poly.entity_id
_entity_poly.type
_entity_poly.pdbx_seq_one_letter_code
_entity_poly.pdbx_strand_id
1 'polypeptide(L)'
;MHEVLTLWPGLTTVILWGGVAFLLYMAYQLAADDGTLSQGNRQQTPSYWYGALLQLLNPKAWLASVASMGAFVGDGEMHLLWQFAALYFVICYLSIACWAYAGAMLSGLLQRAHNLRRFNRLMALLLAFSACYLLAEGI
;
A
#
# COMPACT_ATOMS: atom_id res chain seq x y z
N MET A 1 -10.85 -16.71 -15.31
CA MET A 1 -9.56 -16.28 -14.74
C MET A 1 -8.54 -17.40 -14.46
N HIS A 2 -8.82 -18.67 -14.79
CA HIS A 2 -7.86 -19.77 -14.59
C HIS A 2 -6.93 -20.06 -15.79
N GLU A 3 -7.21 -19.52 -16.99
CA GLU A 3 -6.43 -19.83 -18.20
C GLU A 3 -5.20 -18.93 -18.45
N VAL A 4 -5.13 -17.74 -17.85
CA VAL A 4 -3.96 -16.84 -18.05
C VAL A 4 -2.77 -17.26 -17.17
N LEU A 5 -3.03 -17.92 -16.04
CA LEU A 5 -2.00 -18.40 -15.11
C LEU A 5 -1.27 -19.67 -15.61
N THR A 6 -1.88 -20.44 -16.51
CA THR A 6 -1.27 -21.65 -17.08
C THR A 6 -0.31 -21.35 -18.24
N LEU A 7 -0.41 -20.17 -18.86
CA LEU A 7 0.42 -19.81 -20.02
C LEU A 7 1.83 -19.32 -19.64
N TRP A 8 2.01 -18.68 -18.47
CA TRP A 8 3.29 -18.09 -18.05
C TRP A 8 3.61 -18.32 -16.56
N PRO A 9 3.87 -19.57 -16.14
CA PRO A 9 4.24 -19.89 -14.75
C PRO A 9 5.51 -19.16 -14.27
N GLY A 10 6.38 -18.71 -15.18
CA GLY A 10 7.56 -17.92 -14.83
C GLY A 10 7.26 -16.45 -14.47
N LEU A 11 6.16 -15.86 -14.97
CA LEU A 11 5.87 -14.44 -14.74
C LEU A 11 5.44 -14.19 -13.28
N THR A 12 4.60 -15.06 -12.75
CA THR A 12 4.15 -15.01 -11.35
C THR A 12 5.33 -15.19 -10.40
N THR A 13 6.25 -16.11 -10.68
CA THR A 13 7.47 -16.29 -9.89
C THR A 13 8.38 -15.06 -9.93
N VAL A 14 8.61 -14.46 -11.10
CA VAL A 14 9.43 -13.24 -11.23
C VAL A 14 8.79 -12.06 -10.49
N ILE A 15 7.47 -11.90 -10.59
CA ILE A 15 6.73 -10.86 -9.85
C ILE A 15 6.81 -11.10 -8.35
N LEU A 16 6.73 -12.35 -7.89
CA LEU A 16 6.80 -12.71 -6.48
C LEU A 16 8.19 -12.40 -5.90
N TRP A 17 9.25 -12.87 -6.55
CA TRP A 17 10.63 -12.57 -6.14
C TRP A 17 10.94 -11.08 -6.21
N GLY A 18 10.50 -10.38 -7.27
CA GLY A 18 10.65 -8.93 -7.40
C GLY A 18 9.91 -8.16 -6.32
N GLY A 19 8.67 -8.57 -6.01
CA GLY A 19 7.87 -7.99 -4.94
C GLY A 19 8.49 -8.18 -3.56
N VAL A 20 8.96 -9.39 -3.24
CA VAL A 20 9.66 -9.69 -1.99
C VAL A 20 10.94 -8.86 -1.87
N ALA A 21 11.77 -8.82 -2.91
CA ALA A 21 13.00 -8.02 -2.90
C ALA A 21 12.71 -6.53 -2.68
N PHE A 22 11.67 -6.00 -3.32
CA PHE A 22 11.21 -4.63 -3.13
C PHE A 22 10.71 -4.39 -1.69
N LEU A 23 9.93 -5.30 -1.12
CA LEU A 23 9.45 -5.19 0.26
C LEU A 23 10.61 -5.21 1.28
N LEU A 24 11.60 -6.09 1.09
CA LEU A 24 12.79 -6.15 1.93
C LEU A 24 13.64 -4.88 1.80
N TYR A 25 13.79 -4.36 0.58
CA TYR A 25 14.46 -3.08 0.34
C TYR A 25 13.77 -1.94 1.09
N MET A 26 12.44 -1.85 1.00
CA MET A 26 11.65 -0.86 1.73
C MET A 26 11.75 -1.04 3.25
N ALA A 27 11.76 -2.28 3.74
CA ALA A 27 11.92 -2.57 5.16
C ALA A 27 13.30 -2.09 5.66
N TYR A 28 14.36 -2.33 4.90
CA TYR A 28 15.70 -1.85 5.21
C TYR A 28 15.75 -0.32 5.24
N GLN A 29 15.19 0.34 4.23
CA GLN A 29 15.13 1.81 4.16
C GLN A 29 14.40 2.40 5.38
N LEU A 30 13.33 1.76 5.82
CA LEU A 30 12.54 2.20 6.97
C LEU A 30 13.27 1.94 8.30
N ALA A 31 14.02 0.83 8.41
CA ALA A 31 14.85 0.53 9.58
C ALA A 31 16.08 1.45 9.70
N ALA A 32 16.66 1.86 8.57
CA ALA A 32 17.79 2.76 8.48
C ALA A 32 17.41 4.25 8.60
N ASP A 33 16.12 4.58 8.67
CA ASP A 33 15.66 5.97 8.83
C ASP A 33 16.02 6.49 10.23
N ASP A 34 16.73 7.63 10.25
CA ASP A 34 17.16 8.33 11.46
C ASP A 34 16.02 9.10 12.14
N GLY A 35 14.77 8.96 11.68
CA GLY A 35 13.60 9.59 12.29
C GLY A 35 13.72 11.11 12.34
N THR A 36 14.58 11.69 11.50
CA THR A 36 14.63 13.11 11.25
C THR A 36 13.56 13.39 10.21
N LEU A 37 12.42 13.94 10.66
CA LEU A 37 11.53 14.66 9.75
C LEU A 37 12.34 15.84 9.24
N SER A 38 12.93 15.72 8.06
CA SER A 38 13.80 16.75 7.48
C SER A 38 12.98 18.04 7.38
N GLN A 39 13.15 18.96 8.34
CA GLN A 39 12.66 20.34 8.25
C GLN A 39 13.53 21.18 7.31
N GLY A 40 14.54 20.55 6.68
CA GLY A 40 15.42 21.17 5.70
C GLY A 40 14.81 21.18 4.30
N ASN A 41 14.28 22.35 3.92
CA ASN A 41 14.26 22.85 2.55
C ASN A 41 13.16 22.38 1.57
N ARG A 42 11.88 22.42 1.96
CA ARG A 42 10.82 22.65 0.97
C ARG A 42 9.71 23.54 1.52
N GLN A 43 9.74 24.79 1.08
CA GLN A 43 8.63 25.72 1.13
C GLN A 43 7.33 25.07 0.64
N GLN A 44 6.24 25.49 1.27
CA GLN A 44 4.84 25.08 1.09
C GLN A 44 4.44 23.89 1.96
N THR A 45 3.73 24.20 3.04
CA THR A 45 2.74 23.30 3.64
C THR A 45 1.99 22.63 2.49
N PRO A 46 2.10 21.30 2.32
CA PRO A 46 1.43 20.63 1.20
C PRO A 46 -0.06 20.94 1.31
N SER A 47 -0.58 21.65 0.32
CA SER A 47 -2.00 21.99 0.23
C SER A 47 -2.81 20.70 0.32
N TYR A 48 -4.00 20.73 0.92
CA TYR A 48 -4.91 19.58 1.01
C TYR A 48 -5.06 18.85 -0.33
N TRP A 49 -5.00 19.61 -1.43
CA TRP A 49 -5.00 19.11 -2.80
C TRP A 49 -3.82 18.22 -3.19
N TYR A 50 -2.62 18.52 -2.69
CA TYR A 50 -1.43 17.71 -2.95
C TYR A 50 -1.55 16.33 -2.31
N GLY A 51 -2.07 16.27 -1.08
CA GLY A 51 -2.40 15.00 -0.41
C GLY A 51 -3.47 14.20 -1.16
N ALA A 52 -4.53 14.86 -1.62
CA ALA A 52 -5.58 14.21 -2.40
C ALA A 52 -5.06 13.66 -3.74
N LEU A 53 -4.18 14.39 -4.43
CA LEU A 53 -3.59 13.96 -5.69
C LEU A 53 -2.64 12.77 -5.49
N LEU A 54 -1.84 12.78 -4.41
CA LEU A 54 -0.99 11.64 -4.04
C LEU A 54 -1.82 10.39 -3.69
N GLN A 55 -3.02 10.56 -3.12
CA GLN A 55 -3.95 9.46 -2.86
C GLN A 55 -4.49 8.85 -4.18
N LEU A 56 -4.77 9.70 -5.17
CA LEU A 56 -5.28 9.28 -6.48
C LEU A 56 -4.22 8.55 -7.31
N LEU A 57 -2.96 8.95 -7.17
CA LEU A 57 -1.80 8.29 -7.80
C LEU A 57 -1.38 6.99 -7.10
N ASN A 58 -2.05 6.55 -6.02
CA ASN A 58 -1.65 5.35 -5.28
C ASN A 58 -1.82 4.07 -6.15
N PRO A 59 -0.72 3.50 -6.70
CA PRO A 59 -0.82 2.36 -7.60
C PRO A 59 -1.33 1.11 -6.88
N LYS A 60 -1.21 1.06 -5.54
CA LYS A 60 -1.74 -0.02 -4.72
C LYS A 60 -3.26 -0.11 -4.81
N ALA A 61 -3.95 1.04 -4.86
CA ALA A 61 -5.40 1.07 -4.98
C ALA A 61 -5.84 0.55 -6.35
N TRP A 62 -5.14 0.93 -7.42
CA TRP A 62 -5.45 0.52 -8.78
C TRP A 62 -5.25 -0.98 -8.97
N LEU A 63 -4.12 -1.51 -8.47
CA LEU A 63 -3.84 -2.94 -8.49
C LEU A 63 -4.89 -3.75 -7.72
N ALA A 64 -5.32 -3.27 -6.55
CA ALA A 64 -6.37 -3.92 -5.78
C ALA A 64 -7.72 -3.90 -6.52
N SER A 65 -8.08 -2.78 -7.17
CA SER A 65 -9.30 -2.68 -7.98
C SER A 65 -9.27 -3.64 -9.17
N VAL A 66 -8.15 -3.71 -9.91
CA VAL A 66 -7.99 -4.61 -11.07
C VAL A 66 -8.05 -6.08 -10.64
N ALA A 67 -7.38 -6.44 -9.54
CA ALA A 67 -7.44 -7.78 -8.98
C ALA A 67 -8.87 -8.16 -8.55
N SER A 68 -9.58 -7.23 -7.90
CA SER A 68 -10.95 -7.48 -7.42
C SER A 68 -11.95 -7.56 -8.58
N MET A 69 -11.83 -6.68 -9.58
CA MET A 69 -12.67 -6.73 -10.78
C MET A 69 -12.47 -8.05 -11.51
N GLY A 70 -11.25 -8.57 -11.53
CA GLY A 70 -10.97 -9.89 -12.06
C GLY A 70 -11.62 -11.05 -11.29
N ALA A 71 -11.62 -10.96 -9.96
CA ALA A 71 -12.20 -11.99 -9.10
C ALA A 71 -13.74 -12.01 -9.10
N PHE A 72 -14.39 -10.84 -9.26
CA PHE A 72 -15.83 -10.69 -9.03
C PHE A 72 -16.66 -10.29 -10.26
N VAL A 73 -16.06 -9.74 -11.32
CA VAL A 73 -16.78 -9.27 -12.53
C VAL A 73 -16.40 -10.14 -13.73
N GLY A 74 -16.65 -11.45 -13.61
CA GLY A 74 -16.35 -12.42 -14.67
C GLY A 74 -17.26 -12.34 -15.90
N ASP A 75 -18.51 -11.85 -15.75
CA ASP A 75 -19.57 -12.04 -16.75
C ASP A 75 -20.15 -10.76 -17.38
N GLY A 76 -19.48 -9.60 -17.25
CA GLY A 76 -19.81 -8.41 -18.05
C GLY A 76 -21.17 -7.75 -17.77
N GLU A 77 -21.86 -8.12 -16.69
CA GLU A 77 -23.08 -7.42 -16.27
C GLU A 77 -22.76 -5.99 -15.79
N MET A 78 -23.08 -5.00 -16.63
CA MET A 78 -22.81 -3.58 -16.38
C MET A 78 -23.39 -3.08 -15.04
N HIS A 79 -24.52 -3.65 -14.61
CA HIS A 79 -25.17 -3.29 -13.34
C HIS A 79 -24.37 -3.77 -12.12
N LEU A 80 -23.87 -5.00 -12.15
CA LEU A 80 -23.05 -5.57 -11.07
C LEU A 80 -21.71 -4.83 -10.97
N LEU A 81 -21.13 -4.45 -12.12
CA LEU A 81 -19.93 -3.62 -12.17
C LEU A 81 -20.13 -2.25 -11.51
N TRP A 82 -21.24 -1.57 -11.79
CA TRP A 82 -21.50 -0.26 -11.21
C TRP A 82 -21.73 -0.34 -9.69
N GLN A 83 -22.48 -1.36 -9.23
CA GLN A 83 -22.67 -1.62 -7.80
C GLN A 83 -21.35 -1.93 -7.10
N PHE A 84 -20.53 -2.80 -7.68
CA PHE A 84 -19.21 -3.12 -7.14
C PHE A 84 -18.32 -1.88 -7.07
N ALA A 85 -18.25 -1.10 -8.15
CA ALA A 85 -17.44 0.12 -8.20
C ALA A 85 -17.87 1.14 -7.14
N ALA A 86 -19.18 1.37 -6.99
CA ALA A 86 -19.72 2.30 -5.99
C ALA A 86 -19.41 1.84 -4.56
N LEU A 87 -19.63 0.56 -4.26
CA LEU A 87 -19.37 0.01 -2.93
C LEU A 87 -17.88 0.03 -2.61
N TYR A 88 -17.04 -0.40 -3.56
CA TYR A 88 -15.59 -0.39 -3.41
C TYR A 88 -15.05 1.03 -3.21
N PHE A 89 -15.58 2.02 -3.95
CA PHE A 89 -15.23 3.43 -3.78
C PHE A 89 -15.54 3.93 -2.36
N VAL A 90 -16.74 3.65 -1.85
CA VAL A 90 -17.14 4.07 -0.49
C VAL A 90 -16.27 3.42 0.58
N ILE A 91 -16.06 2.10 0.49
CA ILE A 91 -15.24 1.36 1.46
C ILE A 91 -13.79 1.85 1.45
N CYS A 92 -13.18 2.00 0.27
CA CYS A 92 -11.81 2.49 0.16
C CYS A 92 -11.68 3.92 0.69
N TYR A 93 -12.62 4.81 0.36
CA TYR A 93 -12.59 6.20 0.83
C TYR A 93 -12.74 6.29 2.35
N LEU A 94 -13.67 5.55 2.94
CA LEU A 94 -13.83 5.46 4.39
C LEU A 94 -12.60 4.88 5.09
N SER A 95 -12.00 3.83 4.52
CA SER A 95 -10.78 3.22 5.03
C SER A 95 -9.62 4.22 5.04
N ILE A 96 -9.41 4.93 3.95
CA ILE A 96 -8.39 5.98 3.83
C ILE A 96 -8.66 7.12 4.82
N ALA A 97 -9.91 7.59 4.92
CA ALA A 97 -10.28 8.67 5.83
C ALA A 97 -10.05 8.29 7.30
N CYS A 98 -10.44 7.07 7.69
CA CYS A 98 -10.18 6.52 9.02
C CYS A 98 -8.67 6.44 9.30
N TRP A 99 -7.89 5.96 8.33
CA TRP A 99 -6.44 5.86 8.46
C TRP A 99 -5.76 7.23 8.52
N ALA A 100 -6.20 8.20 7.72
CA ALA A 100 -5.70 9.57 7.75
C ALA A 100 -6.00 10.25 9.10
N TYR A 101 -7.19 10.03 9.66
CA TYR A 101 -7.56 10.52 10.98
C TYR A 101 -6.69 9.89 12.08
N ALA A 102 -6.53 8.56 12.07
CA ALA A 102 -5.65 7.86 13.00
C ALA A 102 -4.20 8.34 12.86
N GLY A 103 -3.71 8.52 11.63
CA GLY A 103 -2.40 9.08 11.32
C GLY A 103 -2.22 10.50 11.83
N ALA A 104 -3.24 11.35 11.75
CA ALA A 104 -3.21 12.70 12.30
C ALA A 104 -3.08 12.69 13.83
N MET A 105 -3.81 11.81 14.54
CA MET A 105 -3.67 11.65 15.98
C MET A 105 -2.27 11.12 16.36
N LEU A 106 -1.77 10.13 15.61
CA LEU A 106 -0.47 9.52 15.85
C LEU A 106 0.69 10.48 15.49
N SER A 107 0.48 11.39 14.54
CA SER A 107 1.47 12.39 14.13
C SER A 107 1.92 13.27 15.29
N GLY A 108 1.01 13.61 16.21
CA GLY A 108 1.34 14.34 17.44
C GLY A 108 2.29 13.58 18.37
N LEU A 109 2.13 12.26 18.46
CA LEU A 109 3.00 11.37 19.25
C LEU A 109 4.35 11.12 18.56
N LEU A 110 4.37 11.15 17.22
CA LEU A 110 5.53 10.90 16.37
C LEU A 110 6.41 12.14 16.14
N GLN A 111 6.03 13.32 16.63
CA GLN A 111 6.85 14.54 16.54
C GLN A 111 8.24 14.39 17.18
N ARG A 112 8.39 13.45 18.13
CA ARG A 112 9.69 13.13 18.73
C ARG A 112 10.43 12.13 17.84
N ALA A 113 11.63 12.50 17.40
CA ALA A 113 12.49 11.65 16.56
C ALA A 113 12.66 10.21 17.10
N HIS A 114 12.73 10.05 18.43
CA HIS A 114 12.81 8.73 19.06
C HIS A 114 11.56 7.86 18.86
N ASN A 115 10.36 8.45 18.94
CA ASN A 115 9.11 7.75 18.73
C ASN A 115 8.94 7.38 17.25
N LEU A 116 9.34 8.28 16.34
CA LEU A 116 9.34 8.03 14.91
C LEU A 116 10.28 6.87 14.53
N ARG A 117 11.51 6.84 15.07
CA ARG A 117 12.44 5.71 14.88
C ARG A 117 11.85 4.38 15.36
N ARG A 118 11.22 4.36 16.53
CA ARG A 118 10.58 3.13 17.07
C ARG A 118 9.44 2.66 16.17
N PHE A 119 8.61 3.60 15.71
CA PHE A 119 7.51 3.32 14.79
C PHE A 119 8.02 2.78 13.45
N ASN A 120 9.02 3.42 12.86
CA ASN A 120 9.65 3.00 11.61
C ASN A 120 10.28 1.61 11.72
N ARG A 121 10.96 1.30 12.83
CA ARG A 121 11.49 -0.05 13.09
C ARG A 121 10.38 -1.09 13.25
N LEU A 122 9.29 -0.77 13.94
CA LEU A 122 8.13 -1.65 14.06
C LEU A 122 7.50 -1.93 12.69
N MET A 123 7.31 -0.90 11.87
CA MET A 123 6.80 -1.04 10.51
C MET A 123 7.76 -1.85 9.63
N ALA A 124 9.07 -1.64 9.75
CA ALA A 124 10.08 -2.40 9.03
C ALA A 124 10.03 -3.89 9.39
N LEU A 125 9.91 -4.22 10.68
CA LEU A 125 9.78 -5.60 11.16
C LEU A 125 8.52 -6.27 10.63
N LEU A 126 7.38 -5.58 10.67
CA LEU A 126 6.12 -6.10 10.13
C LEU A 126 6.20 -6.30 8.61
N LEU A 127 6.86 -5.39 7.90
CA LEU A 127 7.05 -5.49 6.44
C LEU A 127 7.97 -6.66 6.07
N ALA A 128 9.07 -6.84 6.80
CA ALA A 128 9.97 -7.98 6.64
C ALA A 128 9.25 -9.29 6.97
N PHE A 129 8.46 -9.33 8.04
CA PHE A 129 7.64 -10.48 8.40
C PHE A 129 6.64 -10.82 7.29
N SER A 130 5.96 -9.83 6.73
CA SER A 130 5.04 -10.04 5.60
C SER A 130 5.76 -10.56 4.36
N ALA A 131 6.95 -10.05 4.05
CA ALA A 131 7.75 -10.54 2.93
C ALA A 131 8.21 -11.99 3.14
N CYS A 132 8.62 -12.35 4.37
CA CYS A 132 8.95 -13.73 4.74
C CYS A 132 7.73 -14.66 4.66
N TYR A 133 6.56 -14.19 5.10
CA TYR A 133 5.32 -14.96 4.98
C TYR A 133 4.95 -15.21 3.52
N LEU A 134 5.08 -14.18 2.67
CA LEU A 134 4.81 -14.27 1.23
C LEU A 134 5.77 -15.23 0.52
N LEU A 135 7.04 -15.28 0.95
CA LEU A 135 7.98 -16.30 0.52
C LEU A 135 7.58 -17.70 1.01
N ALA A 136 7.11 -17.85 2.24
CA ALA A 136 6.73 -19.15 2.80
C ALA A 136 5.46 -19.74 2.16
N GLU A 137 4.50 -18.91 1.74
CA GLU A 137 3.32 -19.34 0.97
C GLU A 137 3.58 -19.46 -0.54
N GLY A 138 4.51 -18.66 -1.07
CA GLY A 138 4.79 -18.57 -2.51
C GLY A 138 5.77 -19.62 -3.05
N ILE A 139 6.34 -20.47 -2.19
CA ILE A 139 7.25 -21.60 -2.50
C ILE A 139 6.48 -22.91 -2.30
#